data_AF-A0A1C5FMG6-F1
#
_entry.id   AF-A0A1C5FMG6-F1
#
_cell.length_a   1.000
_cell.length_b   1.000
_cell.length_c   1.000
_cell.angle_alpha   90.00
_cell.angle_beta   90.00
_cell.angle_gamma   90.00
#
_symmetry.space_group_name_H-M   'P 1'
#
loop_
_entity.id
_entity.type
_entity.pdbx_description
1 polymer ?
#
loop_
_entity_poly.entity_id
_entity_poly.type
_entity_poly.pdbx_seq_one_letter_code
_entity_poly.pdbx_strand_id
1 'polypeptide(L)'
;PVAGPPPPRAWADKDPAAAARLSAARAAVTQLAEQLNLPQENLIAPDTVRRLCWEPPAEPTTDAIASVLAGHGARSWQIDQVTPVLTAALLTPPA
;
A
#
# COMPACT_ATOMS: atom_id res chain seq x y z
N PRO A 1 -8.48 -20.82 7.10
CA PRO A 1 -7.18 -20.17 6.77
C PRO A 1 -7.25 -18.67 7.05
N VAL A 2 -6.35 -18.13 7.87
CA VAL A 2 -6.26 -16.68 8.09
C VAL A 2 -5.75 -16.04 6.79
N ALA A 3 -6.67 -15.65 5.91
CA ALA A 3 -6.37 -15.06 4.61
C ALA A 3 -5.87 -13.63 4.82
N GLY A 4 -4.57 -13.48 5.04
CA GLY A 4 -3.94 -12.18 5.20
C GLY A 4 -2.42 -12.31 5.30
N PRO A 5 -1.70 -11.22 5.01
CA PRO A 5 -0.26 -11.22 5.08
C PRO A 5 0.27 -11.64 6.46
N PRO A 6 1.45 -12.28 6.54
CA PRO A 6 2.07 -12.62 7.82
C PRO A 6 2.31 -11.35 8.66
N PRO A 7 2.60 -11.46 9.97
CA PRO A 7 2.95 -10.29 10.77
C PRO A 7 4.16 -9.55 10.17
N PRO A 8 4.21 -8.20 10.18
CA PRO A 8 5.24 -7.43 9.45
C PRO A 8 6.67 -7.76 9.85
N ARG A 9 6.87 -8.15 11.11
CA ARG A 9 8.17 -8.58 11.65
C ARG A 9 8.74 -9.80 10.93
N ALA A 10 7.89 -10.64 10.33
CA ALA A 10 8.30 -11.82 9.60
C ALA A 10 8.50 -11.56 8.09
N TRP A 11 8.22 -10.36 7.59
CA TRP A 11 8.31 -10.08 6.15
C TRP A 11 9.75 -10.02 5.67
N ALA A 12 10.64 -9.34 6.41
CA ALA A 12 12.04 -9.21 6.02
C ALA A 12 12.74 -10.58 5.85
N ASP A 13 12.28 -11.60 6.59
CA ASP A 13 12.80 -12.97 6.52
C ASP A 13 12.14 -13.78 5.39
N LYS A 14 10.83 -13.60 5.16
CA LYS A 14 10.05 -14.37 4.17
C LYS A 14 10.12 -13.82 2.75
N ASP A 15 10.00 -12.52 2.61
CA ASP A 15 10.00 -11.78 1.35
C ASP A 15 10.57 -10.36 1.62
N PRO A 16 11.90 -10.18 1.50
CA PRO A 16 12.55 -8.88 1.67
C PRO A 16 12.01 -7.82 0.71
N ALA A 17 11.59 -8.20 -0.49
CA ALA A 17 11.00 -7.28 -1.45
C ALA A 17 9.62 -6.79 -0.99
N ALA A 18 8.81 -7.66 -0.38
CA ALA A 18 7.55 -7.24 0.26
C ALA A 18 7.79 -6.29 1.42
N ALA A 19 8.82 -6.57 2.23
CA ALA A 19 9.20 -5.70 3.34
C ALA A 19 9.59 -4.29 2.84
N ALA A 20 10.39 -4.22 1.77
CA ALA A 20 10.77 -2.98 1.12
C ALA A 20 9.56 -2.22 0.56
N ARG A 21 8.68 -2.91 -0.19
CA ARG A 21 7.40 -2.36 -0.69
C ARG A 21 6.57 -1.74 0.43
N LEU A 22 6.38 -2.47 1.53
CA LEU A 22 5.59 -2.00 2.67
C LEU A 22 6.22 -0.78 3.35
N SER A 23 7.55 -0.76 3.48
CA SER A 23 8.27 0.37 4.07
C SER A 23 8.06 1.64 3.22
N ALA A 24 8.28 1.54 1.91
CA ALA A 24 8.10 2.64 0.97
C ALA A 24 6.65 3.14 0.94
N ALA A 25 5.68 2.23 0.87
CA ALA A 25 4.27 2.58 0.85
C ALA A 25 3.82 3.30 2.13
N ARG A 26 4.28 2.86 3.30
CA ARG A 26 3.97 3.52 4.59
C ARG A 26 4.53 4.93 4.67
N ALA A 27 5.78 5.12 4.24
CA ALA A 27 6.39 6.44 4.20
C ALA A 27 5.60 7.39 3.27
N ALA A 28 5.25 6.92 2.07
CA ALA A 28 4.50 7.70 1.10
C ALA A 28 3.09 8.08 1.58
N VAL A 29 2.36 7.14 2.20
CA VAL A 29 1.02 7.39 2.77
C VAL A 29 1.10 8.36 3.95
N THR A 30 2.13 8.24 4.80
CA THR A 30 2.34 9.16 5.93
C THR A 30 2.56 10.58 5.43
N GLN A 31 3.47 10.76 4.47
CA GLN A 31 3.76 12.06 3.87
C GLN A 31 2.52 12.67 3.21
N LEU A 32 1.72 11.87 2.49
CA LEU A 32 0.49 12.34 1.86
C LEU A 32 -0.57 12.76 2.90
N ALA A 33 -0.72 12.00 3.99
CA ALA A 33 -1.64 12.34 5.07
C ALA A 33 -1.26 13.66 5.76
N GLU A 34 0.04 13.90 5.95
CA GLU A 34 0.57 15.17 6.46
C GLU A 34 0.25 16.33 5.51
N GLN A 35 0.45 16.16 4.20
CA GLN A 35 0.12 17.16 3.17
C GLN A 35 -1.37 17.50 3.13
N LEU A 36 -2.23 16.50 3.33
CA LEU A 36 -3.68 16.66 3.35
C LEU A 36 -4.22 17.09 4.72
N ASN A 37 -3.35 17.23 5.73
CA ASN A 37 -3.69 17.58 7.11
C ASN A 37 -4.81 16.72 7.70
N LEU A 38 -4.69 15.39 7.55
CA LEU A 38 -5.65 14.42 8.08
C LEU A 38 -4.95 13.18 8.65
N PRO A 39 -5.61 12.41 9.55
CA PRO A 39 -5.08 11.14 10.01
C PRO A 39 -4.92 10.14 8.85
N GLN A 40 -3.80 9.43 8.78
CA GLN A 40 -3.58 8.42 7.71
C GLN A 40 -4.68 7.36 7.64
N GLU A 41 -5.32 7.03 8.78
CA GLU A 41 -6.40 6.04 8.83
C GLU A 41 -7.68 6.53 8.14
N ASN A 42 -7.86 7.86 8.03
CA ASN A 42 -8.91 8.46 7.23
C ASN A 42 -8.55 8.47 5.74
N LEU A 43 -7.27 8.42 5.40
CA LEU A 43 -6.78 8.38 4.02
C LEU A 43 -6.91 6.97 3.42
N ILE A 44 -6.38 5.96 4.11
CA ILE A 44 -6.44 4.57 3.67
C ILE A 44 -6.26 3.61 4.86
N ALA A 45 -6.98 2.49 4.84
CA ALA A 45 -6.85 1.49 5.89
C ALA A 45 -5.45 0.85 5.86
N PRO A 46 -4.74 0.77 7.02
CA PRO A 46 -3.40 0.16 7.06
C PRO A 46 -3.35 -1.30 6.59
N ASP A 47 -4.44 -2.06 6.78
CA ASP A 47 -4.56 -3.44 6.30
C ASP A 47 -4.60 -3.52 4.76
N THR A 48 -5.30 -2.58 4.10
CA THR A 48 -5.34 -2.49 2.64
C THR A 48 -3.95 -2.29 2.06
N VAL A 49 -3.17 -1.37 2.63
CA VAL A 49 -1.78 -1.14 2.21
C VAL A 49 -0.94 -2.40 2.41
N ARG A 50 -1.12 -3.11 3.52
CA ARG A 50 -0.41 -4.37 3.77
C ARG A 50 -0.76 -5.47 2.78
N ARG A 51 -2.03 -5.64 2.43
CA ARG A 51 -2.45 -6.64 1.43
C ARG A 51 -1.87 -6.33 0.07
N LEU A 52 -2.00 -5.08 -0.37
CA LEU A 52 -1.41 -4.62 -1.63
C LEU A 52 0.11 -4.83 -1.68
N CYS A 53 0.81 -4.53 -0.58
CA CYS A 53 2.26 -4.71 -0.53
C CYS A 53 2.69 -6.18 -0.41
N TRP A 54 1.81 -7.09 0.01
CA TRP A 54 2.11 -8.53 0.10
C TRP A 54 1.84 -9.25 -1.21
N GLU A 55 0.66 -9.01 -1.78
CA GLU A 55 0.18 -9.57 -3.05
C GLU A 55 -0.12 -8.42 -4.03
N PRO A 56 0.92 -7.76 -4.56
CA PRO A 56 0.72 -6.71 -5.56
C PRO A 56 0.23 -7.33 -6.87
N PRO A 57 -0.50 -6.56 -7.70
CA PRO A 57 -0.79 -6.97 -9.07
C PRO A 57 0.52 -7.21 -9.84
N ALA A 58 0.50 -8.17 -10.77
CA ALA A 58 1.67 -8.54 -11.57
C ALA A 58 2.27 -7.33 -12.31
N GLU A 59 1.41 -6.43 -12.77
CA GLU A 59 1.77 -5.13 -13.32
C GLU A 59 1.16 -4.04 -12.41
N PRO A 60 1.98 -3.34 -11.60
CA PRO A 60 1.50 -2.31 -10.67
C PRO A 60 1.22 -1.00 -11.40
N THR A 61 0.25 -1.04 -12.31
CA THR A 61 -0.29 0.17 -12.95
C THR A 61 -1.23 0.90 -12.00
N THR A 62 -1.44 2.19 -12.25
CA THR A 62 -2.41 3.01 -11.50
C THR A 62 -3.81 2.39 -11.50
N ASP A 63 -4.27 1.86 -12.63
CA ASP A 63 -5.59 1.21 -12.75
C ASP A 63 -5.68 -0.09 -11.94
N ALA A 64 -4.67 -0.96 -12.04
CA ALA A 64 -4.64 -2.21 -11.28
C ALA A 64 -4.64 -1.95 -9.77
N ILE A 65 -3.87 -0.95 -9.32
CA ILE A 65 -3.81 -0.55 -7.91
C ILE A 65 -5.15 0.04 -7.47
N ALA A 66 -5.73 0.95 -8.24
CA ALA A 66 -7.04 1.53 -7.94
C ALA A 66 -8.13 0.45 -7.80
N SER A 67 -8.12 -0.56 -8.67
CA SER A 67 -9.04 -1.70 -8.59
C SER A 67 -8.85 -2.52 -7.30
N VAL A 68 -7.61 -2.77 -6.89
CA VAL A 68 -7.32 -3.46 -5.61
C VAL A 68 -7.82 -2.64 -4.41
N LEU A 69 -7.57 -1.33 -4.41
CA LEU A 69 -8.02 -0.44 -3.34
C LEU A 69 -9.54 -0.40 -3.24
N ALA A 70 -10.24 -0.31 -4.38
CA ALA A 70 -11.70 -0.37 -4.45
C ALA A 70 -12.24 -1.71 -3.94
N GLY A 71 -11.61 -2.83 -4.32
CA GLY A 71 -11.97 -4.17 -3.84
C GLY A 71 -11.81 -4.34 -2.32
N HIS A 72 -10.99 -3.50 -1.68
CA HIS A 72 -10.83 -3.44 -0.23
C HIS A 72 -11.65 -2.31 0.44
N GLY A 73 -12.58 -1.68 -0.28
CA GLY A 73 -13.52 -0.70 0.25
C GLY A 73 -13.00 0.73 0.36
N ALA A 74 -11.87 1.07 -0.29
CA ALA A 74 -11.44 2.45 -0.40
C ALA A 74 -12.46 3.26 -1.23
N ARG A 75 -12.78 4.48 -0.77
CA ARG A 75 -13.70 5.39 -1.47
C ARG A 75 -13.00 6.04 -2.65
N SER A 76 -13.75 6.50 -3.65
CA SER A 76 -13.18 7.15 -4.86
C SER A 76 -12.18 8.25 -4.53
N TRP A 77 -12.54 9.19 -3.64
CA TRP A 77 -11.63 10.26 -3.24
C TRP A 77 -10.35 9.74 -2.57
N GLN A 78 -10.41 8.63 -1.82
CA GLN A 78 -9.22 8.03 -1.21
C GLN A 78 -8.33 7.43 -2.30
N ILE A 79 -8.93 6.66 -3.21
CA ILE A 79 -8.26 6.04 -4.37
C ILE A 79 -7.54 7.12 -5.19
N ASP A 80 -8.22 8.20 -5.53
CA ASP A 80 -7.65 9.30 -6.31
C ASP A 80 -6.39 9.90 -5.65
N GLN A 81 -6.39 10.00 -4.31
CA GLN A 81 -5.26 10.53 -3.55
C GLN A 81 -4.11 9.51 -3.42
N VAL A 82 -4.41 8.25 -3.06
CA VAL A 82 -3.36 7.30 -2.67
C VAL A 82 -2.78 6.50 -3.84
N THR A 83 -3.52 6.35 -4.93
CA THR A 83 -3.07 5.49 -6.05
C THR A 83 -1.74 5.96 -6.65
N PRO A 84 -1.50 7.26 -6.93
CA PRO A 84 -0.22 7.72 -7.49
C PRO A 84 0.96 7.40 -6.57
N VAL A 85 0.83 7.66 -5.26
CA VAL A 85 1.92 7.47 -4.29
C VAL A 85 2.19 5.98 -4.02
N LEU A 86 1.16 5.14 -4.00
CA LEU A 86 1.30 3.68 -3.84
C LEU A 86 1.90 3.03 -5.09
N THR A 87 1.54 3.52 -6.29
CA THR A 87 2.14 3.07 -7.56
C THR A 87 3.65 3.32 -7.57
N ALA A 88 4.06 4.55 -7.24
CA ALA A 88 5.48 4.90 -7.15
C ALA A 88 6.22 4.06 -6.10
N ALA A 89 5.61 3.83 -4.94
CA ALA A 89 6.21 3.03 -3.87
C ALA A 89 6.43 1.55 -4.28
N LEU A 90 5.50 0.96 -5.04
CA LEU A 90 5.61 -0.43 -5.51
C LEU A 90 6.65 -0.60 -6.62
N LEU A 91 6.90 0.44 -7.41
CA LEU A 91 7.92 0.45 -8.47
C LEU A 91 9.32 0.79 -7.97
N THR A 92 9.46 1.27 -6.73
CA THR A 92 10.75 1.64 -6.16
C THR A 92 11.52 0.36 -5.77
N PRO A 93 12.69 0.08 -6.38
CA PRO A 93 13.52 -1.04 -5.97
C PRO A 93 14.07 -0.81 -4.55
N PRO A 94 14.27 -1.88 -3.76
CA PRO A 94 15.01 -1.77 -2.51
C PRO A 94 16.41 -1.19 -2.80
N ALA A 95 16.83 -0.22 -1.98
CA ALA A 95 18.17 0.34 -2.00
C ALA A 95 19.23 -0.69 -1.58
#